data_AF-A0A398DJ78-F1
#
_entry.id   AF-A0A398DJ78-F1
#
_cell.length_a   1.000
_cell.length_b   1.000
_cell.length_c   1.000
_cell.angle_alpha   90.00
_cell.angle_beta   90.00
_cell.angle_gamma   90.00
#
_symmetry.space_group_name_H-M   'P 1'
#
loop_
_entity.id
_entity.type
_entity.pdbx_description
1 polymer ?
#
loop_
_entity_poly.entity_id
_entity_poly.type
_entity_poly.pdbx_seq_one_letter_code
_entity_poly.pdbx_strand_id
1 'polypeptide(L)'
;MTLFEKSVAGRSAFSFGFEEDRAVAERYIPEFARAAVKPLPQVAELDLVRHFTNLATINYGVDTGFYPLGSCTMKYNPKINERMA
;
A
#
# COMPACT_ATOMS: atom_id res chain seq x y z
N MET A 1 2.81 -15.41 -4.67
CA MET A 1 3.31 -15.11 -3.31
C MET A 1 2.66 -13.83 -2.82
N THR A 2 1.93 -13.90 -1.72
CA THR A 2 1.26 -12.72 -1.12
C THR A 2 2.24 -11.89 -0.29
N LEU A 3 1.89 -10.64 0.02
CA LEU A 3 2.70 -9.80 0.90
C LEU A 3 2.76 -10.37 2.33
N PHE A 4 1.70 -11.04 2.78
CA PHE A 4 1.61 -11.69 4.10
C PHE A 4 2.60 -12.86 4.24
N GLU A 5 2.86 -13.61 3.17
CA GLU A 5 3.86 -14.70 3.16
C GLU A 5 5.30 -14.19 3.32
N LYS A 6 5.56 -12.90 3.03
CA LYS A 6 6.86 -12.25 3.23
C LYS A 6 7.02 -11.62 4.61
N SER A 7 5.98 -11.67 5.44
CA SER A 7 5.96 -10.98 6.73
C SER A 7 6.96 -11.60 7.71
N VAL A 8 7.75 -10.74 8.35
CA VAL A 8 8.68 -11.10 9.43
C VAL A 8 8.40 -10.17 10.60
N ALA A 9 8.12 -10.73 11.77
CA ALA A 9 7.81 -9.96 12.97
C ALA A 9 8.91 -8.91 13.29
N GLY A 10 8.49 -7.71 13.66
CA GLY A 10 9.34 -6.57 13.97
C GLY A 10 9.82 -5.76 12.76
N ARG A 11 9.59 -6.20 11.52
CA ARG A 11 9.95 -5.40 10.34
C ARG A 11 8.94 -4.27 10.11
N SER A 12 9.46 -3.10 9.74
CA SER A 12 8.67 -2.00 9.24
C SER A 12 9.26 -1.48 7.92
N ALA A 13 8.38 -1.12 7.00
CA ALA A 13 8.76 -0.50 5.74
C ALA A 13 8.99 1.01 5.91
N PHE A 14 8.31 1.63 6.88
CA PHE A 14 8.36 3.07 7.10
C PHE A 14 7.97 3.39 8.55
N SER A 15 8.55 4.44 9.12
CA SER A 15 8.12 4.99 10.41
C SER A 15 8.08 6.51 10.30
N PHE A 16 7.01 7.12 10.81
CA PHE A 16 6.88 8.58 10.85
C PHE A 16 7.75 9.23 11.94
N GLY A 17 8.41 8.43 12.81
CA GLY A 17 9.28 8.95 13.86
C GLY A 17 8.56 9.69 14.99
N PHE A 18 7.24 9.57 15.10
CA PHE A 18 6.49 10.07 16.26
C PHE A 18 6.69 9.16 17.48
N GLU A 19 6.54 9.72 18.69
CA GLU A 19 6.43 8.92 19.92
C GLU A 19 5.34 7.85 19.75
N GLU A 20 5.53 6.68 20.37
CA GLU A 20 4.66 5.51 20.19
C GLU A 20 3.19 5.90 20.25
N ASP A 21 2.48 5.79 19.11
CA ASP A 21 1.04 6.08 18.96
C ASP A 21 0.20 5.45 20.07
N ARG A 22 0.69 4.35 20.63
CA ARG A 22 0.11 3.64 21.76
C ARG A 22 0.07 4.48 23.04
N ALA A 23 1.15 5.16 23.41
CA ALA A 23 1.20 6.00 24.60
C ALA A 23 0.25 7.20 24.49
N VAL A 24 0.12 7.76 23.28
CA VAL A 24 -0.84 8.83 22.98
C VAL A 24 -2.28 8.30 23.08
N ALA A 25 -2.57 7.14 22.48
CA ALA A 25 -3.89 6.54 22.54
C ALA A 25 -4.32 6.20 23.98
N GLU A 26 -3.41 5.62 24.77
CA GLU A 26 -3.65 5.28 26.18
C GLU A 26 -3.88 6.53 27.03
N ARG A 27 -3.22 7.66 26.72
CA ARG A 27 -3.38 8.93 27.45
C ARG A 27 -4.67 9.68 27.11
N TYR A 28 -5.06 9.72 25.83
CA TYR A 28 -6.11 10.64 25.36
C TYR A 28 -7.43 9.96 24.98
N ILE A 29 -7.41 8.67 24.63
CA ILE A 29 -8.60 7.94 24.18
C ILE A 29 -8.65 6.48 24.70
N PRO A 30 -8.43 6.23 26.01
CA PRO A 30 -8.30 4.87 26.55
C PRO A 30 -9.54 3.99 26.30
N GLU A 31 -10.75 4.55 26.37
CA GLU A 31 -12.01 3.81 26.16
C GLU A 31 -12.27 3.46 24.69
N PHE A 32 -11.66 4.20 23.75
CA PHE A 32 -11.83 4.00 22.31
C PHE A 32 -10.61 3.35 21.66
N ALA A 33 -9.56 3.07 22.43
CA ALA A 33 -8.37 2.39 21.95
C ALA A 33 -8.74 0.97 21.50
N ARG A 34 -8.24 0.57 20.33
CA ARG A 34 -8.43 -0.79 19.83
C ARG A 34 -7.71 -1.77 20.76
N ALA A 35 -8.44 -2.75 21.29
CA ALA A 35 -7.87 -3.80 22.14
C ALA A 35 -6.77 -4.62 21.43
N ALA A 36 -6.91 -4.82 20.12
CA ALA A 36 -5.89 -5.44 19.28
C ALA A 36 -5.99 -4.91 17.84
N VAL A 37 -4.84 -4.81 17.17
CA VAL A 37 -4.76 -4.51 15.74
C VAL A 37 -4.72 -5.84 14.99
N LYS A 38 -5.51 -5.96 13.91
CA LYS A 38 -5.42 -7.11 13.00
C LYS A 38 -4.00 -7.20 12.43
N PRO A 39 -3.43 -8.41 12.25
CA PRO A 39 -2.07 -8.55 11.76
C PRO A 39 -1.94 -7.95 10.35
N LEU A 40 -1.14 -6.89 10.23
CA LEU A 40 -0.67 -6.34 8.97
C LEU A 40 0.68 -7.00 8.62
N PRO A 41 1.03 -7.09 7.32
CA PRO A 41 2.33 -7.63 6.92
C PRO A 41 3.45 -6.72 7.41
N GLN A 42 4.44 -7.32 8.05
CA GLN A 42 5.62 -6.66 8.58
C GLN A 42 6.79 -6.95 7.65
N VAL A 43 7.12 -6.00 6.77
CA VAL A 43 8.11 -6.17 5.70
C VAL A 43 9.06 -4.98 5.66
N ALA A 44 10.26 -5.16 5.09
CA ALA A 44 11.15 -4.04 4.82
C ALA A 44 10.69 -3.26 3.59
N GLU A 45 11.11 -2.01 3.44
CA GLU A 45 10.75 -1.15 2.30
C GLU A 45 11.10 -1.80 0.95
N LEU A 46 12.27 -2.42 0.86
CA LEU A 46 12.70 -3.11 -0.37
C LEU A 46 11.78 -4.28 -0.74
N ASP A 47 11.29 -5.03 0.26
CA ASP A 47 10.35 -6.14 0.03
C ASP A 47 9.00 -5.62 -0.45
N LEU A 48 8.55 -4.48 0.09
CA LEU A 48 7.32 -3.79 -0.29
C LEU A 48 7.39 -3.30 -1.74
N VAL A 49 8.46 -2.55 -2.09
CA VAL A 49 8.68 -2.03 -3.45
C VAL A 49 8.74 -3.18 -4.45
N ARG A 50 9.56 -4.21 -4.19
CA ARG A 50 9.66 -5.39 -5.05
C ARG A 50 8.31 -6.09 -5.24
N HIS A 51 7.51 -6.20 -4.18
CA HIS A 51 6.20 -6.83 -4.28
C HIS A 51 5.27 -6.08 -5.24
N PHE A 52 5.11 -4.77 -5.06
CA PHE A 52 4.21 -3.98 -5.91
C PHE A 52 4.74 -3.77 -7.33
N THR A 53 6.06 -3.63 -7.52
CA THR A 53 6.65 -3.61 -8.86
C THR A 53 6.37 -4.92 -9.61
N ASN A 54 6.54 -6.08 -8.97
CA ASN A 54 6.23 -7.36 -9.59
C ASN A 54 4.74 -7.56 -9.86
N LEU A 55 3.85 -7.04 -9.00
CA LEU A 55 2.41 -7.06 -9.25
C LEU A 55 2.06 -6.17 -10.46
N ALA A 56 2.73 -5.03 -10.63
CA ALA A 56 2.49 -4.14 -11.77
C ALA A 56 2.89 -4.80 -13.10
N THR A 57 3.99 -5.57 -13.14
CA THR A 57 4.46 -6.21 -14.39
C THR A 57 3.59 -7.37 -14.87
N ILE A 58 2.79 -7.97 -13.99
CA ILE A 58 1.83 -9.03 -14.35
C ILE A 58 0.42 -8.50 -14.62
N ASN A 59 0.22 -7.18 -14.55
CA ASN A 59 -1.03 -6.52 -14.92
C ASN A 59 -0.96 -5.98 -16.35
N TYR A 60 -2.12 -5.95 -17.02
CA TYR A 60 -2.29 -5.31 -18.31
C TYR A 60 -3.17 -4.06 -18.14
N GLY A 61 -2.83 -2.98 -18.82
CA GLY A 61 -3.55 -1.71 -18.76
C GLY A 61 -3.40 -0.89 -20.02
N VAL A 62 -4.02 0.28 -20.04
CA VAL A 62 -3.99 1.19 -21.21
C VAL A 62 -2.58 1.66 -21.55
N ASP A 63 -1.70 1.74 -20.55
CA ASP A 63 -0.29 2.12 -20.75
C ASP A 63 0.58 0.99 -21.31
N THR A 64 0.16 -0.26 -21.20
CA THR A 64 0.95 -1.43 -21.63
C THR A 64 0.61 -1.87 -23.05
N GLY A 65 -0.54 -1.48 -23.59
CA GLY A 65 -0.93 -1.79 -24.96
C GLY A 65 -2.39 -1.48 -25.29
N PHE A 66 -2.85 -1.99 -26.44
CA PHE A 66 -4.23 -1.79 -26.90
C PHE A 66 -5.24 -2.47 -25.97
N TYR A 67 -6.29 -1.74 -25.58
CA TYR A 67 -7.26 -2.17 -24.56
C TYR A 67 -8.73 -1.96 -25.02
N PRO A 68 -9.23 -2.72 -26.03
CA PRO A 68 -10.52 -2.48 -26.68
C PRO A 68 -11.73 -3.02 -25.90
N LEU A 69 -11.97 -2.49 -24.71
CA LEU A 69 -13.20 -2.82 -23.98
C LEU A 69 -14.34 -1.88 -24.36
N GLY A 70 -15.37 -2.44 -25.00
CA GLY A 70 -16.62 -1.74 -25.31
C GLY A 70 -17.29 -1.21 -24.03
N SER A 71 -17.96 -0.06 -24.15
CA SER A 71 -18.66 0.64 -23.06
C SER A 71 -17.79 1.20 -21.92
N CYS A 72 -16.53 0.76 -21.75
CA CYS A 72 -15.64 1.26 -20.71
C CYS A 72 -14.90 2.56 -21.09
N THR A 73 -14.79 2.87 -22.39
CA THR A 73 -14.02 4.03 -22.91
C THR A 73 -12.61 4.08 -22.31
N MET A 74 -11.85 2.99 -22.44
CA MET A 74 -10.48 2.86 -21.93
C MET A 74 -9.49 3.69 -22.76
N LYS A 75 -9.57 5.02 -22.62
CA LYS A 75 -8.75 6.02 -23.32
C LYS A 75 -7.41 6.23 -22.63
N TYR A 76 -6.47 6.82 -23.36
CA TYR A 76 -5.21 7.28 -22.80
C TYR A 76 -5.44 8.23 -21.61
N ASN A 77 -4.68 8.01 -20.53
CA ASN A 77 -4.62 8.87 -19.35
C ASN A 77 -3.39 9.78 -19.47
N PRO A 78 -3.55 11.08 -19.80
CA PRO A 78 -2.43 12.01 -19.95
C PRO A 78 -1.55 12.08 -18.70
N LYS A 79 -0.25 11.82 -18.85
CA LYS A 79 0.69 11.81 -17.70
C LYS A 79 0.80 13.15 -16.97
N ILE A 80 0.44 14.25 -17.63
CA ILE A 80 0.37 15.56 -16.99
C ILE A 80 -0.70 15.62 -15.88
N ASN A 81 -1.76 14.80 -15.97
CA ASN A 81 -2.82 14.79 -14.97
C ASN A 81 -2.34 14.30 -13.61
N GLU A 82 -1.36 13.39 -13.57
CA GLU A 82 -0.74 12.91 -12.32
C GLU A 82 0.02 14.01 -11.56
N ARG A 83 0.41 15.09 -12.26
CA ARG A 83 1.11 16.24 -11.66
C ARG A 83 0.16 17.38 -11.27
N MET A 84 -1.06 17.38 -11.82
CA MET A 84 -2.05 18.45 -11.62
C MET A 84 -3.10 18.12 -10.56
N ALA A 85 -3.22 16.85 -10.17
CA ALA A 85 -4.17 16.34 -9.19
C ALA A 85 -3.69 16.53 -7.74
#